data_AF-A0A239B376-F1
#
_entry.id   AF-A0A239B376-F1
#
_cell.length_a   1.000
_cell.length_b   1.000
_cell.length_c   1.000
_cell.angle_alpha   90.00
_cell.angle_beta   90.00
_cell.angle_gamma   90.00
#
_symmetry.space_group_name_H-M   'P 1'
#
loop_
_entity.id
_entity.type
_entity.pdbx_description
1 polymer ?
#
loop_
_entity_poly.entity_id
_entity_poly.type
_entity_poly.pdbx_seq_one_letter_code
_entity_poly.pdbx_strand_id
1 'polypeptide(L)'
;MLIDSTLREGAQAYGVHFGPGAKRRVAELLAQAGAEEIECGWLGQEGLADFLAWAAQALPEAAKGRTPSLSVWCPCREADARAAAELVQAGLAQRVNIGAPSSAAHREKRLGLSRADMAARVLHVVDTARRQGADYVSVGLEDISRADAEEALDLARVAVAAGAARVRLSDTVGLLTPESTVRLVERFAADLPVPVALHAHNDLGMATANAITALGHGAAFVDVSALGLGERAGIAALEQVAAWARTACGAAYDLTVLRALCLLAGQAAEVSVPRNRPVVGQDIFAAESGIHVHGIARDPSLFEPFDPRAVGAERRVGVGAKSGAAALAQTLRRLGRQARPDAGLLERVRALGERLGRPLTDSEILGAL
;
A
#
# COMPACT_ATOMS: atom_id res chain seq x y z
N MET A 1 10.77 -1.38 4.81
CA MET A 1 10.15 -0.06 5.11
C MET A 1 9.28 0.38 3.95
N LEU A 2 8.41 1.37 4.13
CA LEU A 2 7.30 1.71 3.21
C LEU A 2 7.44 3.11 2.61
N ILE A 3 7.45 3.18 1.28
CA ILE A 3 7.27 4.40 0.51
C ILE A 3 5.80 4.42 0.08
N ASP A 4 4.99 5.27 0.69
CA ASP A 4 3.60 5.40 0.25
C ASP A 4 3.52 6.27 -1.00
N SER A 5 2.83 5.75 -2.01
CA SER A 5 2.60 6.41 -3.28
C SER A 5 1.10 6.58 -3.57
N THR A 6 0.26 6.68 -2.53
CA THR A 6 -1.18 6.92 -2.71
C THR A 6 -1.45 8.23 -3.46
N LEU A 7 -0.67 9.28 -3.16
CA LEU A 7 -0.84 10.62 -3.74
C LEU A 7 -0.20 10.79 -5.13
N ARG A 8 0.54 9.78 -5.60
CA ARG A 8 1.22 9.77 -6.89
C ARG A 8 0.75 8.61 -7.75
N GLU A 9 0.97 7.35 -7.34
CA GLU A 9 0.45 6.14 -8.01
C GLU A 9 -1.06 6.06 -7.92
N GLY A 10 -1.59 6.15 -6.69
CA GLY A 10 -3.03 6.05 -6.48
C GLY A 10 -3.81 7.12 -7.23
N ALA A 11 -3.21 8.30 -7.43
CA ALA A 11 -3.79 9.40 -8.20
C ALA A 11 -3.76 9.18 -9.73
N GLN A 12 -3.04 8.16 -10.22
CA GLN A 12 -3.04 7.76 -11.64
C GLN A 12 -4.05 6.65 -11.95
N ALA A 13 -4.71 6.10 -10.93
CA ALA A 13 -5.83 5.20 -11.15
C ALA A 13 -6.91 5.87 -12.01
N TYR A 14 -7.46 5.12 -12.98
CA TYR A 14 -8.43 5.67 -13.93
C TYR A 14 -9.66 6.22 -13.20
N GLY A 15 -9.98 7.50 -13.45
CA GLY A 15 -11.13 8.18 -12.85
C GLY A 15 -10.93 8.69 -11.41
N VAL A 16 -9.76 8.47 -10.80
CA VAL A 16 -9.47 8.93 -9.44
C VAL A 16 -8.97 10.36 -9.44
N HIS A 17 -9.56 11.22 -8.60
CA HIS A 17 -9.08 12.57 -8.37
C HIS A 17 -9.11 12.93 -6.88
N PHE A 18 -7.94 13.02 -6.26
CA PHE A 18 -7.84 13.55 -4.90
C PHE A 18 -7.89 15.07 -4.92
N GLY A 19 -9.02 15.65 -4.51
CA GLY A 19 -9.11 17.08 -4.26
C GLY A 19 -8.16 17.54 -3.13
N PRO A 20 -7.85 18.85 -3.02
CA PRO A 20 -6.85 19.36 -2.09
C PRO A 20 -7.07 18.94 -0.62
N GLY A 21 -8.32 18.99 -0.15
CA GLY A 21 -8.66 18.56 1.21
C GLY A 21 -8.43 17.07 1.45
N ALA A 22 -8.80 16.22 0.48
CA ALA A 22 -8.57 14.78 0.55
C ALA A 22 -7.07 14.45 0.53
N LYS A 23 -6.29 15.11 -0.37
CA LYS A 23 -4.82 14.95 -0.41
C LYS A 23 -4.16 15.26 0.93
N ARG A 24 -4.53 16.39 1.54
CA ARG A 24 -4.00 16.80 2.86
C ARG A 24 -4.34 15.78 3.93
N ARG A 25 -5.60 15.34 3.98
CA ARG A 25 -6.04 14.38 4.99
C ARG A 25 -5.39 13.00 4.81
N VAL A 26 -5.20 12.55 3.57
CA VAL A 26 -4.43 11.33 3.26
C VAL A 26 -3.00 11.47 3.77
N ALA A 27 -2.31 12.58 3.49
CA ALA A 27 -0.94 12.82 3.93
C ALA A 27 -0.80 12.85 5.47
N GLU A 28 -1.73 13.51 6.18
CA GLU A 28 -1.77 13.51 7.65
C GLU A 28 -1.89 12.09 8.21
N LEU A 29 -2.79 11.27 7.65
CA LEU A 29 -3.00 9.90 8.10
C LEU A 29 -1.79 9.00 7.78
N LEU A 30 -1.11 9.23 6.66
CA LEU A 30 0.15 8.54 6.33
C LEU A 30 1.26 8.88 7.33
N ALA A 31 1.39 10.15 7.72
CA ALA A 31 2.34 10.58 8.75
C ALA A 31 1.99 9.99 10.13
N GLN A 32 0.71 9.99 10.50
CA GLN A 32 0.23 9.38 11.75
C GLN A 32 0.43 7.85 11.78
N ALA A 33 0.25 7.18 10.64
CA ALA A 33 0.42 5.74 10.51
C ALA A 33 1.89 5.30 10.57
N GLY A 34 2.82 6.24 10.36
CA GLY A 34 4.26 6.01 10.44
C GLY A 34 4.93 5.66 9.11
N ALA A 35 4.42 6.12 7.95
CA ALA A 35 5.07 5.90 6.65
C ALA A 35 6.51 6.47 6.63
N GLU A 36 7.47 5.81 5.97
CA GLU A 36 8.86 6.29 5.84
C GLU A 36 9.02 7.46 4.88
N GLU A 37 8.31 7.37 3.78
CA GLU A 37 8.34 8.34 2.71
C GLU A 37 6.93 8.47 2.13
N ILE A 38 6.55 9.68 1.77
CA ILE A 38 5.33 9.97 1.03
C ILE A 38 5.75 10.53 -0.33
N GLU A 39 5.46 9.80 -1.39
CA GLU A 39 5.65 10.27 -2.77
C GLU A 39 4.44 11.16 -3.13
N CYS A 40 4.67 12.47 -3.09
CA CYS A 40 3.62 13.49 -3.04
C CYS A 40 2.95 13.79 -4.39
N GLY A 41 3.56 13.38 -5.49
CA GLY A 41 3.09 13.68 -6.83
C GLY A 41 4.20 13.61 -7.88
N TRP A 42 3.94 14.21 -9.05
CA TRP A 42 4.88 14.26 -10.16
C TRP A 42 5.12 15.68 -10.65
N LEU A 43 6.30 15.94 -11.21
CA LEU A 43 6.63 17.24 -11.81
C LEU A 43 5.64 17.58 -12.93
N GLY A 44 5.13 18.81 -12.92
CA GLY A 44 4.06 19.29 -13.79
C GLY A 44 2.64 19.04 -13.27
N GLN A 45 2.47 18.37 -12.12
CA GLN A 45 1.16 18.28 -11.47
C GLN A 45 0.72 19.65 -10.93
N GLU A 46 -0.51 20.04 -11.25
CA GLU A 46 -1.12 21.26 -10.72
C GLU A 46 -1.20 21.24 -9.19
N GLY A 47 -0.79 22.35 -8.55
CA GLY A 47 -0.83 22.50 -7.10
C GLY A 47 0.21 21.70 -6.31
N LEU A 48 1.19 21.06 -6.97
CA LEU A 48 2.22 20.26 -6.29
C LEU A 48 3.04 21.09 -5.29
N ALA A 49 3.53 22.27 -5.70
CA ALA A 49 4.33 23.13 -4.84
C ALA A 49 3.57 23.61 -3.60
N ASP A 50 2.32 24.05 -3.77
CA ASP A 50 1.44 24.46 -2.67
C ASP A 50 1.15 23.30 -1.71
N PHE A 51 0.94 22.09 -2.25
CA PHE A 51 0.75 20.90 -1.44
C PHE A 51 2.00 20.57 -0.63
N LEU A 52 3.19 20.59 -1.25
CA LEU A 52 4.45 20.34 -0.56
C LEU A 52 4.77 21.39 0.49
N ALA A 53 4.50 22.67 0.22
CA ALA A 53 4.68 23.75 1.20
C ALA A 53 3.83 23.55 2.44
N TRP A 54 2.55 23.17 2.25
CA TRP A 54 1.69 22.78 3.37
C TRP A 54 2.21 21.52 4.07
N ALA A 55 2.60 20.49 3.31
CA ALA A 55 2.99 19.19 3.87
C ALA A 55 4.27 19.29 4.71
N ALA A 56 5.26 20.06 4.26
CA ALA A 56 6.51 20.29 4.98
C ALA A 56 6.28 20.98 6.35
N GLN A 57 5.21 21.78 6.49
CA GLN A 57 4.85 22.44 7.74
C GLN A 57 3.95 21.58 8.63
N ALA A 58 2.92 20.94 8.05
CA ALA A 58 1.87 20.27 8.81
C ALA A 58 2.21 18.83 9.23
N LEU A 59 2.96 18.09 8.42
CA LEU A 59 3.22 16.66 8.69
C LEU A 59 4.16 16.37 9.87
N PRO A 60 5.14 17.24 10.21
CA PRO A 60 5.89 17.07 11.45
C PRO A 60 5.01 17.04 12.70
N GLU A 61 3.96 17.88 12.76
CA GLU A 61 3.02 17.93 13.89
C GLU A 61 2.04 16.74 13.89
N ALA A 62 1.63 16.27 12.70
CA ALA A 62 0.74 15.13 12.57
C ALA A 62 1.42 13.79 12.91
N ALA A 63 2.74 13.69 12.70
CA ALA A 63 3.47 12.43 12.86
C ALA A 63 3.48 11.96 14.33
N LYS A 64 3.12 10.69 14.56
CA LYS A 64 3.20 10.04 15.88
C LYS A 64 4.49 9.23 16.01
N GLY A 65 5.62 9.92 15.92
CA GLY A 65 6.95 9.32 15.98
C GLY A 65 7.87 9.88 14.91
N ARG A 66 8.06 9.15 13.81
CA ARG A 66 8.95 9.58 12.73
C ARG A 66 8.19 10.40 11.69
N THR A 67 8.67 11.61 11.42
CA THR A 67 8.19 12.41 10.28
C THR A 67 8.57 11.73 8.96
N PRO A 68 7.64 11.56 8.01
CA PRO A 68 7.96 11.00 6.69
C PRO A 68 8.85 11.96 5.88
N SER A 69 9.75 11.42 5.07
CA SER A 69 10.36 12.22 3.99
C SER A 69 9.35 12.48 2.88
N LEU A 70 9.34 13.68 2.33
CA LEU A 70 8.55 14.03 1.16
C LEU A 70 9.38 13.82 -0.10
N SER A 71 8.83 13.09 -1.07
CA SER A 71 9.47 12.85 -2.35
C SER A 71 8.60 13.28 -3.52
N VAL A 72 9.25 13.65 -4.62
CA VAL A 72 8.59 14.01 -5.87
C VAL A 72 9.08 13.12 -6.99
N TRP A 73 8.17 12.65 -7.83
CA TRP A 73 8.52 11.86 -9.01
C TRP A 73 8.78 12.75 -10.21
N CYS A 74 9.81 12.45 -11.01
CA CYS A 74 10.03 13.11 -12.29
C CYS A 74 10.50 12.12 -13.37
N PRO A 75 10.21 12.39 -14.65
CA PRO A 75 10.81 11.66 -15.76
C PRO A 75 12.34 11.83 -15.78
N CYS A 76 13.07 10.87 -16.35
CA CYS A 76 14.51 10.98 -16.59
C CYS A 76 14.83 11.98 -17.72
N ARG A 77 14.65 13.27 -17.43
CA ARG A 77 14.89 14.42 -18.32
C ARG A 77 15.54 15.53 -17.51
N GLU A 78 16.45 16.27 -18.13
CA GLU A 78 17.24 17.30 -17.42
C GLU A 78 16.35 18.40 -16.84
N ALA A 79 15.41 18.94 -17.62
CA ALA A 79 14.52 20.01 -17.18
C ALA A 79 13.67 19.59 -15.96
N ASP A 80 13.12 18.37 -16.00
CA ASP A 80 12.32 17.81 -14.91
C ASP A 80 13.16 17.57 -13.65
N ALA A 81 14.40 17.08 -13.79
CA ALA A 81 15.31 16.88 -12.68
C ALA A 81 15.77 18.21 -12.04
N ARG A 82 15.99 19.27 -12.84
CA ARG A 82 16.27 20.62 -12.32
C ARG A 82 15.09 21.15 -11.52
N ALA A 83 13.88 21.08 -12.07
CA ALA A 83 12.67 21.53 -11.37
C ALA A 83 12.41 20.74 -10.08
N ALA A 84 12.66 19.43 -10.08
CA ALA A 84 12.57 18.62 -8.87
C ALA A 84 13.60 19.03 -7.80
N ALA A 85 14.83 19.34 -8.22
CA ALA A 85 15.87 19.82 -7.31
C ALA A 85 15.56 21.21 -6.73
N GLU A 86 14.92 22.09 -7.49
CA GLU A 86 14.45 23.40 -6.99
C GLU A 86 13.44 23.25 -5.84
N LEU A 87 12.53 22.27 -5.91
CA LEU A 87 11.63 21.94 -4.80
C LEU A 87 12.38 21.46 -3.56
N VAL A 88 13.48 20.72 -3.74
CA VAL A 88 14.35 20.29 -2.63
C VAL A 88 15.10 21.48 -2.02
N GLN A 89 15.68 22.36 -2.85
CA GLN A 89 16.38 23.56 -2.38
C GLN A 89 15.45 24.52 -1.64
N ALA A 90 14.18 24.61 -2.06
CA ALA A 90 13.16 25.39 -1.37
C ALA A 90 12.69 24.74 -0.04
N GLY A 91 13.20 23.57 0.33
CA GLY A 91 12.83 22.84 1.53
C GLY A 91 11.45 22.18 1.46
N LEU A 92 10.83 22.12 0.27
CA LEU A 92 9.48 21.61 0.06
C LEU A 92 9.47 20.08 -0.06
N ALA A 93 10.55 19.48 -0.56
CA ALA A 93 10.77 18.04 -0.63
C ALA A 93 12.16 17.67 -0.11
N GLN A 94 12.37 16.42 0.27
CA GLN A 94 13.68 15.90 0.71
C GLN A 94 14.30 14.95 -0.31
N ARG A 95 13.50 14.40 -1.25
CA ARG A 95 13.94 13.35 -2.16
C ARG A 95 13.38 13.56 -3.56
N VAL A 96 14.16 13.18 -4.56
CA VAL A 96 13.74 13.14 -5.97
C VAL A 96 13.72 11.69 -6.44
N ASN A 97 12.60 11.25 -7.01
CA ASN A 97 12.42 9.92 -7.59
C ASN A 97 12.38 10.02 -9.12
N ILE A 98 13.43 9.55 -9.79
CA ILE A 98 13.58 9.66 -11.25
C ILE A 98 13.17 8.34 -11.92
N GLY A 99 12.24 8.38 -12.88
CA GLY A 99 11.84 7.21 -13.67
C GLY A 99 12.70 7.02 -14.93
N ALA A 100 13.40 5.89 -15.02
CA ALA A 100 14.33 5.54 -16.10
C ALA A 100 14.00 4.18 -16.72
N PRO A 101 13.57 4.12 -18.00
CA PRO A 101 13.37 2.86 -18.71
C PRO A 101 14.58 1.92 -18.72
N SER A 102 14.37 0.67 -18.30
CA SER A 102 15.40 -0.36 -18.27
C SER A 102 15.21 -1.48 -19.31
N SER A 103 13.98 -1.72 -19.76
CA SER A 103 13.73 -2.72 -20.81
C SER A 103 14.08 -2.20 -22.21
N ALA A 104 14.56 -3.11 -23.06
CA ALA A 104 14.83 -2.79 -24.47
C ALA A 104 13.58 -2.25 -25.18
N ALA A 105 12.40 -2.82 -24.89
CA ALA A 105 11.14 -2.37 -25.47
C ALA A 105 10.82 -0.90 -25.14
N HIS A 106 10.93 -0.48 -23.88
CA HIS A 106 10.69 0.92 -23.51
C HIS A 106 11.80 1.84 -24.04
N ARG A 107 13.06 1.40 -23.99
CA ARG A 107 14.19 2.20 -24.47
C ARG A 107 14.12 2.45 -25.98
N GLU A 108 13.86 1.42 -26.77
CA GLU A 108 13.91 1.49 -28.24
C GLU A 108 12.57 1.97 -28.83
N LYS A 109 11.44 1.38 -28.41
CA LYS A 109 10.14 1.68 -29.03
C LYS A 109 9.49 2.95 -28.49
N ARG A 110 9.65 3.25 -27.19
CA ARG A 110 9.07 4.45 -26.57
C ARG A 110 10.00 5.65 -26.65
N LEU A 111 11.32 5.47 -26.49
CA LEU A 111 12.26 6.60 -26.47
C LEU A 111 13.18 6.71 -27.70
N GLY A 112 13.30 5.67 -28.53
CA GLY A 112 14.20 5.67 -29.68
C GLY A 112 15.69 5.73 -29.30
N LEU A 113 16.06 5.22 -28.12
CA LEU A 113 17.43 5.30 -27.60
C LEU A 113 18.17 3.98 -27.71
N SER A 114 19.49 4.05 -27.90
CA SER A 114 20.37 2.89 -27.66
C SER A 114 20.62 2.70 -26.16
N ARG A 115 21.21 1.56 -25.79
CA ARG A 115 21.67 1.29 -24.42
C ARG A 115 22.67 2.35 -23.93
N ALA A 116 23.61 2.74 -24.78
CA ALA A 116 24.61 3.76 -24.46
C ALA A 116 23.97 5.14 -24.26
N ASP A 117 22.99 5.51 -25.10
CA ASP A 117 22.28 6.78 -24.96
C ASP A 117 21.47 6.84 -23.67
N MET A 118 20.86 5.72 -23.27
CA MET A 118 20.10 5.65 -22.02
C MET A 118 21.03 5.78 -20.80
N ALA A 119 22.19 5.11 -20.81
CA ALA A 119 23.19 5.25 -19.76
C ALA A 119 23.73 6.69 -19.67
N ALA A 120 24.07 7.31 -20.79
CA ALA A 120 24.51 8.70 -20.84
C ALA A 120 23.43 9.66 -20.31
N ARG A 121 22.17 9.41 -20.65
CA ARG A 121 21.03 10.18 -20.14
C ARG A 121 20.88 10.05 -18.62
N VAL A 122 20.93 8.83 -18.07
CA VAL A 122 20.81 8.62 -16.63
C VAL A 122 21.96 9.31 -15.89
N LEU A 123 23.20 9.15 -16.36
CA LEU A 123 24.36 9.81 -15.80
C LEU A 123 24.16 11.33 -15.73
N HIS A 124 23.80 11.95 -16.86
CA HIS A 124 23.61 13.39 -16.98
C HIS A 124 22.48 13.91 -16.09
N VAL A 125 21.34 13.21 -16.07
CA VAL A 125 20.15 13.65 -15.33
C VAL A 125 20.36 13.53 -13.81
N VAL A 126 20.99 12.44 -13.35
CA VAL A 126 21.32 12.27 -11.93
C VAL A 126 22.37 13.28 -11.48
N ASP A 127 23.47 13.46 -12.23
CA ASP A 127 24.49 14.47 -11.95
C ASP A 127 23.88 15.88 -11.89
N THR A 128 22.98 16.20 -12.82
CA THR A 128 22.25 17.47 -12.82
C THR A 128 21.45 17.66 -11.53
N ALA A 129 20.65 16.68 -11.11
CA ALA A 129 19.88 16.76 -9.88
C ALA A 129 20.79 16.97 -8.66
N ARG A 130 21.89 16.21 -8.56
CA ARG A 130 22.87 16.32 -7.46
C ARG A 130 23.53 17.69 -7.41
N ARG A 131 24.00 18.23 -8.56
CA ARG A 131 24.60 19.57 -8.64
C ARG A 131 23.64 20.70 -8.29
N GLN A 132 22.35 20.49 -8.54
CA GLN A 132 21.29 21.43 -8.18
C GLN A 132 20.82 21.25 -6.72
N GLY A 133 21.53 20.48 -5.89
CA GLY A 133 21.27 20.38 -4.44
C GLY A 133 20.26 19.32 -4.03
N ALA A 134 19.84 18.42 -4.93
CA ALA A 134 19.04 17.26 -4.52
C ALA A 134 19.93 16.22 -3.83
N ASP A 135 19.95 16.20 -2.49
CA ASP A 135 20.83 15.31 -1.72
C ASP A 135 20.50 13.82 -1.78
N TYR A 136 19.23 13.52 -1.99
CA TYR A 136 18.75 12.16 -2.09
C TYR A 136 18.01 11.95 -3.41
N VAL A 137 18.69 11.31 -4.36
CA VAL A 137 18.11 10.94 -5.66
C VAL A 137 17.90 9.44 -5.71
N SER A 138 16.65 9.01 -5.89
CA SER A 138 16.30 7.62 -6.18
C SER A 138 16.13 7.45 -7.68
N VAL A 139 16.70 6.40 -8.28
CA VAL A 139 16.46 6.06 -9.68
C VAL A 139 15.61 4.80 -9.76
N GLY A 140 14.42 4.92 -10.35
CA GLY A 140 13.52 3.82 -10.64
C GLY A 140 13.77 3.25 -12.02
N LEU A 141 14.20 1.99 -12.06
CA LEU A 141 14.35 1.21 -13.28
C LEU A 141 12.96 0.71 -13.72
N GLU A 142 12.35 1.43 -14.66
CA GLU A 142 11.04 1.08 -15.20
C GLU A 142 11.12 -0.20 -16.03
N ASP A 143 10.07 -1.00 -15.92
CA ASP A 143 9.86 -2.23 -16.69
C ASP A 143 10.88 -3.35 -16.43
N ILE A 144 11.37 -3.45 -15.19
CA ILE A 144 12.45 -4.36 -14.80
C ILE A 144 12.11 -5.84 -15.03
N SER A 145 10.82 -6.21 -14.93
CA SER A 145 10.34 -7.58 -15.10
C SER A 145 10.44 -8.09 -16.54
N ARG A 146 10.64 -7.20 -17.51
CA ARG A 146 10.84 -7.52 -18.94
C ARG A 146 12.20 -7.07 -19.46
N ALA A 147 13.05 -6.53 -18.59
CA ALA A 147 14.41 -6.11 -18.93
C ALA A 147 15.38 -7.29 -18.85
N ASP A 148 16.47 -7.21 -19.61
CA ASP A 148 17.63 -8.06 -19.31
C ASP A 148 18.25 -7.59 -17.99
N ALA A 149 18.42 -8.53 -17.06
CA ALA A 149 18.83 -8.20 -15.70
C ALA A 149 20.28 -7.70 -15.60
N GLU A 150 21.19 -8.11 -16.49
CA GLU A 150 22.55 -7.55 -16.51
C GLU A 150 22.55 -6.15 -17.12
N GLU A 151 21.83 -5.94 -18.23
CA GLU A 151 21.72 -4.60 -18.82
C GLU A 151 21.11 -3.58 -17.84
N ALA A 152 20.08 -3.98 -17.09
CA ALA A 152 19.46 -3.14 -16.10
C ALA A 152 20.37 -2.89 -14.88
N LEU A 153 21.15 -3.89 -14.46
CA LEU A 153 22.13 -3.73 -13.39
C LEU A 153 23.26 -2.77 -13.81
N ASP A 154 23.74 -2.84 -15.04
CA ASP A 154 24.72 -1.89 -15.56
C ASP A 154 24.16 -0.46 -15.59
N LEU A 155 22.89 -0.27 -15.95
CA LEU A 155 22.24 1.04 -15.86
C LEU A 155 22.13 1.52 -14.41
N ALA A 156 21.87 0.62 -13.46
CA ALA A 156 21.86 0.91 -12.03
C ALA A 156 23.24 1.35 -11.53
N ARG A 157 24.31 0.67 -11.94
CA ARG A 157 25.70 1.04 -11.63
C ARG A 157 26.03 2.44 -12.14
N VAL A 158 25.57 2.80 -13.34
CA VAL A 158 25.72 4.16 -13.88
C VAL A 158 24.98 5.18 -13.03
N ALA A 159 23.74 4.89 -12.61
CA ALA A 159 22.98 5.76 -11.72
C ALA A 159 23.69 5.98 -10.37
N VAL A 160 24.20 4.90 -9.75
CA VAL A 160 24.94 4.96 -8.48
C VAL A 160 26.24 5.74 -8.63
N ALA A 161 27.00 5.52 -9.70
CA ALA A 161 28.23 6.26 -9.98
C ALA A 161 27.96 7.76 -10.18
N ALA A 162 26.79 8.13 -10.70
CA ALA A 162 26.33 9.52 -10.83
C ALA A 162 25.83 10.13 -9.50
N GLY A 163 25.71 9.34 -8.44
CA GLY A 163 25.30 9.78 -7.11
C GLY A 163 23.86 9.45 -6.72
N ALA A 164 23.20 8.48 -7.38
CA ALA A 164 21.93 7.96 -6.91
C ALA A 164 22.08 7.33 -5.51
N ALA A 165 21.23 7.74 -4.58
CA ALA A 165 21.20 7.27 -3.19
C ALA A 165 20.34 6.01 -2.99
N ARG A 166 19.52 5.65 -3.98
CA ARG A 166 18.65 4.47 -3.97
C ARG A 166 18.36 4.01 -5.40
N VAL A 167 18.28 2.70 -5.61
CA VAL A 167 17.77 2.11 -6.86
C VAL A 167 16.45 1.42 -6.59
N ARG A 168 15.43 1.75 -7.37
CA ARG A 168 14.08 1.16 -7.27
C ARG A 168 13.84 0.28 -8.50
N LEU A 169 13.42 -0.95 -8.27
CA LEU A 169 13.10 -1.94 -9.30
C LEU A 169 11.60 -1.88 -9.55
N SER A 170 11.18 -1.39 -10.72
CA SER A 170 9.76 -1.18 -11.01
C SER A 170 9.21 -2.25 -11.96
N ASP A 171 8.42 -3.18 -11.43
CA ASP A 171 7.63 -4.14 -12.20
C ASP A 171 6.38 -3.45 -12.75
N THR A 172 6.60 -2.65 -13.79
CA THR A 172 5.62 -1.73 -14.38
C THR A 172 4.33 -2.41 -14.86
N VAL A 173 4.37 -3.70 -15.19
CA VAL A 173 3.24 -4.45 -15.73
C VAL A 173 2.85 -5.68 -14.89
N GLY A 174 3.36 -5.77 -13.65
CA GLY A 174 2.91 -6.77 -12.66
C GLY A 174 3.20 -8.22 -13.03
N LEU A 175 4.36 -8.50 -13.62
CA LEU A 175 4.76 -9.83 -14.11
C LEU A 175 5.68 -10.60 -13.17
N LEU A 176 6.24 -9.97 -12.13
CA LEU A 176 7.10 -10.67 -11.19
C LEU A 176 6.30 -11.70 -10.38
N THR A 177 6.92 -12.83 -10.14
CA THR A 177 6.51 -13.80 -9.11
C THR A 177 7.38 -13.59 -7.88
N PRO A 178 7.02 -14.16 -6.71
CA PRO A 178 7.89 -14.12 -5.54
C PRO A 178 9.28 -14.69 -5.83
N GLU A 179 9.34 -15.81 -6.56
CA GLU A 179 10.61 -16.46 -6.93
C GLU A 179 11.49 -15.59 -7.83
N SER A 180 10.91 -14.92 -8.84
CA SER A 180 11.68 -14.00 -9.69
C SER A 180 12.04 -12.70 -8.97
N THR A 181 11.23 -12.28 -8.00
CA THR A 181 11.51 -11.14 -7.12
C THR A 181 12.74 -11.42 -6.25
N VAL A 182 12.85 -12.60 -5.62
CA VAL A 182 14.03 -12.98 -4.82
C VAL A 182 15.29 -12.88 -5.67
N ARG A 183 15.32 -13.55 -6.83
CA ARG A 183 16.49 -13.55 -7.72
C ARG A 183 16.91 -12.14 -8.12
N LEU A 184 15.94 -11.27 -8.43
CA LEU A 184 16.21 -9.92 -8.86
C LEU A 184 16.72 -9.04 -7.71
N VAL A 185 16.05 -9.07 -6.56
CA VAL A 185 16.40 -8.24 -5.40
C VAL A 185 17.76 -8.65 -4.84
N GLU A 186 18.02 -9.95 -4.65
CA GLU A 186 19.31 -10.42 -4.12
C GLU A 186 20.47 -10.04 -5.04
N ARG A 187 20.29 -10.18 -6.36
CA ARG A 187 21.30 -9.79 -7.35
C ARG A 187 21.64 -8.30 -7.26
N PHE A 188 20.63 -7.43 -7.23
CA PHE A 188 20.86 -5.99 -7.17
C PHE A 188 21.40 -5.55 -5.80
N ALA A 189 20.90 -6.13 -4.70
CA ALA A 189 21.36 -5.81 -3.35
C ALA A 189 22.78 -6.29 -3.06
N ALA A 190 23.22 -7.38 -3.69
CA ALA A 190 24.60 -7.88 -3.57
C ALA A 190 25.62 -7.02 -4.31
N ASP A 191 25.21 -6.39 -5.42
CA ASP A 191 26.11 -5.65 -6.31
C ASP A 191 26.13 -4.14 -6.04
N LEU A 192 25.01 -3.57 -5.60
CA LEU A 192 24.87 -2.13 -5.40
C LEU A 192 25.20 -1.72 -3.96
N PRO A 193 26.05 -0.69 -3.74
CA PRO A 193 26.38 -0.19 -2.41
C PRO A 193 25.29 0.74 -1.83
N VAL A 194 24.11 0.79 -2.45
CA VAL A 194 22.99 1.65 -2.07
C VAL A 194 21.73 0.81 -1.83
N PRO A 195 20.79 1.30 -1.00
CA PRO A 195 19.52 0.61 -0.78
C PRO A 195 18.80 0.28 -2.10
N VAL A 196 18.30 -0.95 -2.18
CA VAL A 196 17.38 -1.42 -3.22
C VAL A 196 15.95 -1.29 -2.73
N ALA A 197 15.06 -0.84 -3.61
CA ALA A 197 13.61 -0.79 -3.38
C ALA A 197 12.85 -1.57 -4.46
N LEU A 198 11.64 -2.04 -4.14
CA LEU A 198 10.73 -2.65 -5.13
C LEU A 198 9.46 -1.82 -5.28
N HIS A 199 9.05 -1.61 -6.52
CA HIS A 199 7.72 -1.13 -6.89
C HIS A 199 7.05 -2.20 -7.75
N ALA A 200 5.97 -2.81 -7.26
CA ALA A 200 5.32 -3.92 -7.94
C ALA A 200 3.85 -3.60 -8.26
N HIS A 201 3.50 -3.69 -9.54
CA HIS A 201 2.10 -3.66 -9.96
C HIS A 201 1.41 -5.02 -9.77
N ASN A 202 0.09 -4.99 -9.74
CA ASN A 202 -0.75 -6.10 -9.28
C ASN A 202 -1.54 -6.80 -10.40
N ASP A 203 -1.13 -6.65 -11.66
CA ASP A 203 -1.84 -7.20 -12.83
C ASP A 203 -2.06 -8.73 -12.75
N LEU A 204 -1.17 -9.47 -12.08
CA LEU A 204 -1.33 -10.91 -11.79
C LEU A 204 -1.67 -11.23 -10.32
N GLY A 205 -2.05 -10.23 -9.51
CA GLY A 205 -2.45 -10.42 -8.12
C GLY A 205 -1.30 -10.71 -7.15
N MET A 206 -0.04 -10.47 -7.55
CA MET A 206 1.15 -10.82 -6.76
C MET A 206 1.87 -9.62 -6.12
N ALA A 207 1.40 -8.38 -6.29
CA ALA A 207 2.15 -7.19 -5.86
C ALA A 207 2.49 -7.20 -4.36
N THR A 208 1.50 -7.45 -3.50
CA THR A 208 1.71 -7.53 -2.04
C THR A 208 2.67 -8.66 -1.67
N ALA A 209 2.53 -9.83 -2.32
CA ALA A 209 3.41 -10.96 -2.07
C ALA A 209 4.85 -10.65 -2.48
N ASN A 210 5.05 -10.01 -3.63
CA ASN A 210 6.36 -9.57 -4.11
C ASN A 210 6.97 -8.51 -3.20
N ALA A 211 6.19 -7.53 -2.72
CA ALA A 211 6.67 -6.52 -1.78
C ALA A 211 7.15 -7.13 -0.46
N ILE A 212 6.37 -8.04 0.14
CA ILE A 212 6.77 -8.78 1.35
C ILE A 212 8.05 -9.60 1.09
N THR A 213 8.09 -10.30 -0.04
CA THR A 213 9.23 -11.13 -0.44
C THR A 213 10.50 -10.28 -0.61
N ALA A 214 10.42 -9.13 -1.27
CA ALA A 214 11.54 -8.23 -1.46
C ALA A 214 12.11 -7.73 -0.14
N LEU A 215 11.26 -7.32 0.81
CA LEU A 215 11.70 -6.92 2.15
C LEU A 215 12.44 -8.05 2.88
N GLY A 216 11.99 -9.29 2.72
CA GLY A 216 12.65 -10.47 3.32
C GLY A 216 13.99 -10.85 2.68
N HIS A 217 14.26 -10.38 1.46
CA HIS A 217 15.42 -10.79 0.66
C HIS A 217 16.38 -9.64 0.30
N GLY A 218 16.34 -8.54 1.07
CA GLY A 218 17.37 -7.49 1.02
C GLY A 218 16.91 -6.14 0.44
N ALA A 219 15.67 -6.01 -0.03
CA ALA A 219 15.14 -4.69 -0.34
C ALA A 219 14.91 -3.91 0.97
N ALA A 220 15.44 -2.69 1.05
CA ALA A 220 15.24 -1.82 2.21
C ALA A 220 13.85 -1.16 2.21
N PHE A 221 13.30 -0.92 1.02
CA PHE A 221 12.02 -0.23 0.82
C PHE A 221 11.14 -0.95 -0.18
N VAL A 222 9.83 -0.76 -0.03
CA VAL A 222 8.84 -1.11 -1.06
C VAL A 222 7.86 0.02 -1.22
N ASP A 223 7.45 0.26 -2.46
CA ASP A 223 6.39 1.19 -2.80
C ASP A 223 5.04 0.51 -2.55
N VAL A 224 4.15 1.23 -1.88
CA VAL A 224 2.79 0.77 -1.54
C VAL A 224 1.80 1.90 -1.72
N SER A 225 0.51 1.58 -1.76
CA SER A 225 -0.55 2.58 -1.71
C SER A 225 -1.75 2.09 -0.90
N ALA A 226 -2.51 3.03 -0.34
CA ALA A 226 -3.77 2.73 0.34
C ALA A 226 -4.69 1.94 -0.59
N LEU A 227 -5.23 0.82 -0.11
CA LEU A 227 -6.04 -0.12 -0.90
C LEU A 227 -5.33 -0.73 -2.13
N GLY A 228 -4.02 -0.53 -2.29
CA GLY A 228 -3.29 -0.88 -3.50
C GLY A 228 -3.70 -0.05 -4.71
N LEU A 229 -4.24 1.16 -4.53
CA LEU A 229 -4.60 2.06 -5.64
C LEU A 229 -3.41 2.34 -6.57
N GLY A 230 -3.66 2.37 -7.87
CA GLY A 230 -2.64 2.66 -8.87
C GLY A 230 -3.16 2.47 -10.28
N GLU A 231 -2.26 2.53 -11.27
CA GLU A 231 -2.64 2.18 -12.64
C GLU A 231 -3.17 0.73 -12.75
N ARG A 232 -4.19 0.53 -13.60
CA ARG A 232 -4.78 -0.79 -13.92
C ARG A 232 -5.28 -1.53 -12.66
N ALA A 233 -4.62 -2.63 -12.29
CA ALA A 233 -4.92 -3.43 -11.11
C ALA A 233 -4.28 -2.88 -9.82
N GLY A 234 -3.54 -1.77 -9.94
CA GLY A 234 -2.90 -1.10 -8.83
C GLY A 234 -1.52 -1.67 -8.46
N ILE A 235 -1.07 -1.38 -7.24
CA ILE A 235 0.23 -1.82 -6.70
C ILE A 235 0.06 -2.54 -5.35
N ALA A 236 1.18 -2.83 -4.68
CA ALA A 236 1.16 -3.47 -3.37
C ALA A 236 0.34 -2.66 -2.34
N ALA A 237 -0.53 -3.36 -1.61
CA ALA A 237 -1.48 -2.71 -0.69
C ALA A 237 -0.80 -2.33 0.64
N LEU A 238 -0.78 -1.03 0.94
CA LEU A 238 -0.17 -0.45 2.14
C LEU A 238 -0.61 -1.17 3.41
N GLU A 239 -1.92 -1.33 3.61
CA GLU A 239 -2.46 -1.90 4.83
C GLU A 239 -2.05 -3.36 5.05
N GLN A 240 -1.84 -4.11 3.95
CA GLN A 240 -1.46 -5.52 4.02
C GLN A 240 0.03 -5.67 4.32
N VAL A 241 0.89 -4.91 3.63
CA VAL A 241 2.34 -4.93 3.87
C VAL A 241 2.66 -4.37 5.27
N ALA A 242 1.97 -3.31 5.71
CA ALA A 242 2.12 -2.77 7.06
C ALA A 242 1.67 -3.75 8.15
N ALA A 243 0.54 -4.45 7.95
CA ALA A 243 0.06 -5.46 8.90
C ALA A 243 1.03 -6.66 9.00
N TRP A 244 1.58 -7.11 7.86
CA TRP A 244 2.64 -8.11 7.86
C TRP A 244 3.88 -7.61 8.59
N ALA A 245 4.39 -6.42 8.26
CA ALA A 245 5.60 -5.87 8.88
C ALA A 245 5.45 -5.68 10.39
N ARG A 246 4.27 -5.26 10.86
CA ARG A 246 3.96 -5.17 12.29
C ARG A 246 3.97 -6.54 12.97
N THR A 247 3.37 -7.54 12.34
CA THR A 247 3.19 -8.88 12.93
C THR A 247 4.48 -9.71 12.87
N ALA A 248 5.17 -9.70 11.72
CA ALA A 248 6.33 -10.54 11.45
C ALA A 248 7.66 -9.87 11.79
N CYS A 249 7.74 -8.53 11.72
CA CYS A 249 8.99 -7.78 11.90
C CYS A 249 8.96 -6.84 13.12
N GLY A 250 7.84 -6.74 13.85
CA GLY A 250 7.71 -5.83 14.99
C GLY A 250 7.68 -4.34 14.61
N ALA A 251 7.36 -4.00 13.36
CA ALA A 251 7.26 -2.61 12.92
C ALA A 251 6.13 -1.85 13.64
N ALA A 252 6.32 -0.56 13.89
CA ALA A 252 5.42 0.27 14.69
C ALA A 252 4.30 0.97 13.89
N TYR A 253 3.82 0.36 12.80
CA TYR A 253 2.74 0.95 11.99
C TYR A 253 1.40 0.96 12.73
N ASP A 254 0.71 2.10 12.73
CA ASP A 254 -0.63 2.22 13.33
C ASP A 254 -1.71 1.73 12.36
N LEU A 255 -2.06 0.44 12.47
CA LEU A 255 -3.06 -0.18 11.60
C LEU A 255 -4.48 0.37 11.81
N THR A 256 -4.76 1.01 12.96
CA THR A 256 -6.06 1.66 13.20
C THR A 256 -6.19 2.92 12.36
N VAL A 257 -5.11 3.71 12.26
CA VAL A 257 -5.01 4.88 11.39
C VAL A 257 -5.02 4.45 9.92
N LEU A 258 -4.32 3.36 9.56
CA LEU A 258 -4.34 2.84 8.19
C LEU A 258 -5.73 2.39 7.73
N ARG A 259 -6.55 1.84 8.63
CA ARG A 259 -7.95 1.54 8.31
C ARG A 259 -8.73 2.81 7.97
N ALA A 260 -8.59 3.87 8.76
CA ALA A 260 -9.23 5.15 8.48
C ALA A 260 -8.74 5.77 7.16
N LEU A 261 -7.42 5.70 6.91
CA LEU A 261 -6.81 6.11 5.65
C LEU A 261 -7.40 5.37 4.46
N CYS A 262 -7.52 4.03 4.54
CA CYS A 262 -8.07 3.22 3.46
C CYS A 262 -9.52 3.56 3.16
N LEU A 263 -10.35 3.80 4.19
CA LEU A 263 -11.75 4.21 4.00
C LEU A 263 -11.84 5.59 3.34
N LEU A 264 -11.02 6.55 3.77
CA LEU A 264 -10.94 7.88 3.18
C LEU A 264 -10.46 7.83 1.72
N ALA A 265 -9.39 7.07 1.46
CA ALA A 265 -8.83 6.92 0.12
C ALA A 265 -9.84 6.24 -0.82
N GLY A 266 -10.53 5.20 -0.34
CA GLY A 266 -11.61 4.55 -1.10
C GLY A 266 -12.76 5.51 -1.40
N GLN A 267 -13.18 6.33 -0.44
CA GLN A 267 -14.19 7.35 -0.68
C GLN A 267 -13.73 8.40 -1.71
N ALA A 268 -12.51 8.92 -1.58
CA ALA A 268 -11.96 9.93 -2.48
C ALA A 268 -11.69 9.38 -3.90
N ALA A 269 -11.40 8.08 -4.02
CA ALA A 269 -11.19 7.38 -5.27
C ALA A 269 -12.48 6.78 -5.86
N GLU A 270 -13.63 6.94 -5.18
CA GLU A 270 -14.90 6.27 -5.53
C GLU A 270 -14.78 4.75 -5.65
N VAL A 271 -13.86 4.15 -4.89
CA VAL A 271 -13.64 2.69 -4.84
C VAL A 271 -14.29 2.11 -3.59
N SER A 272 -15.23 1.20 -3.79
CA SER A 272 -15.83 0.43 -2.69
C SER A 272 -14.80 -0.50 -2.06
N VAL A 273 -14.64 -0.43 -0.74
CA VAL A 273 -13.81 -1.38 0.02
C VAL A 273 -14.57 -2.71 0.19
N PRO A 274 -14.09 -3.83 -0.39
CA PRO A 274 -14.77 -5.11 -0.25
C PRO A 274 -14.90 -5.52 1.22
N ARG A 275 -16.04 -6.14 1.56
CA ARG A 275 -16.33 -6.51 2.95
C ARG A 275 -15.30 -7.47 3.53
N ASN A 276 -14.74 -8.33 2.69
CA ASN A 276 -13.71 -9.33 3.01
C ASN A 276 -12.28 -8.86 2.67
N ARG A 277 -12.06 -7.57 2.40
CA ARG A 277 -10.72 -7.07 2.09
C ARG A 277 -9.76 -7.36 3.27
N PRO A 278 -8.56 -7.92 3.05
CA PRO A 278 -7.60 -8.15 4.12
C PRO A 278 -7.33 -6.88 4.92
N VAL A 279 -7.19 -7.03 6.25
CA VAL A 279 -6.90 -5.96 7.24
C VAL A 279 -8.05 -4.96 7.46
N VAL A 280 -8.61 -4.38 6.39
CA VAL A 280 -9.55 -3.24 6.49
C VAL A 280 -11.00 -3.58 6.17
N GLY A 281 -11.27 -4.80 5.67
CA GLY A 281 -12.62 -5.28 5.43
C GLY A 281 -13.45 -5.28 6.72
N GLN A 282 -14.74 -5.01 6.60
CA GLN A 282 -15.64 -5.03 7.75
C GLN A 282 -15.89 -6.45 8.26
N ASP A 283 -15.93 -7.46 7.38
CA ASP A 283 -16.36 -8.83 7.71
C ASP A 283 -15.21 -9.78 8.09
N ILE A 284 -13.95 -9.33 8.08
CA ILE A 284 -12.80 -10.22 8.33
C ILE A 284 -12.75 -10.77 9.77
N PHE A 285 -13.53 -10.19 10.69
CA PHE A 285 -13.73 -10.68 12.07
C PHE A 285 -15.19 -11.07 12.34
N ALA A 286 -15.95 -11.35 11.28
CA ALA A 286 -17.32 -11.83 11.39
C ALA A 286 -17.36 -13.38 11.37
N ALA A 287 -18.06 -13.98 12.32
CA ALA A 287 -18.27 -15.42 12.38
C ALA A 287 -19.76 -15.75 12.51
N GLU A 288 -20.25 -16.69 11.68
CA GLU A 288 -21.63 -17.18 11.71
C GLU A 288 -21.70 -18.69 12.02
N SER A 289 -20.67 -19.45 11.63
CA SER A 289 -20.65 -20.91 11.75
C SER A 289 -20.38 -21.37 13.18
N GLY A 290 -21.06 -22.44 13.60
CA GLY A 290 -20.97 -22.96 14.97
C GLY A 290 -19.55 -23.32 15.43
N ILE A 291 -18.70 -23.84 14.52
CA ILE A 291 -17.30 -24.20 14.85
C ILE A 291 -16.47 -22.95 15.14
N HIS A 292 -16.54 -21.94 14.28
CA HIS A 292 -15.76 -20.70 14.46
C HIS A 292 -16.26 -19.91 15.68
N VAL A 293 -17.58 -19.78 15.85
CA VAL A 293 -18.16 -19.08 17.02
C VAL A 293 -17.78 -19.79 18.32
N HIS A 294 -17.84 -21.12 18.36
CA HIS A 294 -17.42 -21.86 19.55
C HIS A 294 -15.91 -21.70 19.80
N GLY A 295 -15.09 -21.81 18.76
CA GLY A 295 -13.64 -21.62 18.85
C GLY A 295 -13.27 -20.27 19.41
N ILE A 296 -13.80 -19.19 18.82
CA ILE A 296 -13.54 -17.82 19.25
C ILE A 296 -14.03 -17.56 20.69
N ALA A 297 -15.14 -18.18 21.10
CA ALA A 297 -15.63 -18.07 22.47
C ALA A 297 -14.72 -18.75 23.51
N ARG A 298 -13.92 -19.76 23.11
CA ARG A 298 -12.92 -20.40 23.97
C ARG A 298 -11.62 -19.59 23.98
N ASP A 299 -11.09 -19.33 22.78
CA ASP A 299 -9.87 -18.57 22.57
C ASP A 299 -9.90 -17.95 21.16
N PRO A 300 -10.00 -16.62 21.04
CA PRO A 300 -10.00 -15.93 19.74
C PRO A 300 -8.78 -16.26 18.87
N SER A 301 -7.61 -16.56 19.45
CA SER A 301 -6.38 -16.82 18.67
C SER A 301 -6.45 -18.10 17.84
N LEU A 302 -7.43 -18.97 18.07
CA LEU A 302 -7.64 -20.18 17.28
C LEU A 302 -8.13 -19.90 15.85
N PHE A 303 -8.80 -18.76 15.64
CA PHE A 303 -9.42 -18.43 14.35
C PHE A 303 -9.15 -17.01 13.89
N GLU A 304 -8.57 -16.14 14.73
CA GLU A 304 -8.24 -14.76 14.38
C GLU A 304 -6.72 -14.59 14.27
N PRO A 305 -6.19 -14.16 13.11
CA PRO A 305 -4.75 -14.00 12.92
C PRO A 305 -4.15 -12.86 13.74
N PHE A 306 -4.97 -11.90 14.18
CA PHE A 306 -4.60 -10.79 15.05
C PHE A 306 -5.86 -10.23 15.73
N ASP A 307 -5.70 -9.54 16.87
CA ASP A 307 -6.81 -8.90 17.59
C ASP A 307 -7.52 -7.88 16.68
N PRO A 308 -8.86 -7.93 16.50
CA PRO A 308 -9.63 -6.94 15.77
C PRO A 308 -9.30 -5.49 16.17
N ARG A 309 -9.08 -5.24 17.47
CA ARG A 309 -8.78 -3.91 18.00
C ARG A 309 -7.45 -3.37 17.50
N ALA A 310 -6.49 -4.24 17.20
CA ALA A 310 -5.19 -3.85 16.68
C ALA A 310 -5.27 -3.18 15.30
N VAL A 311 -6.37 -3.40 14.56
CA VAL A 311 -6.65 -2.78 13.26
C VAL A 311 -7.87 -1.86 13.29
N GLY A 312 -8.38 -1.50 14.47
CA GLY A 312 -9.55 -0.62 14.60
C GLY A 312 -10.84 -1.27 14.13
N ALA A 313 -10.94 -2.60 14.25
CA ALA A 313 -12.13 -3.37 13.92
C ALA A 313 -12.77 -3.99 15.18
N GLU A 314 -13.99 -4.48 15.01
CA GLU A 314 -14.73 -5.19 16.05
C GLU A 314 -15.12 -6.59 15.58
N ARG A 315 -15.03 -7.53 16.51
CA ARG A 315 -15.53 -8.90 16.31
C ARG A 315 -17.04 -8.89 16.24
N ARG A 316 -17.60 -9.60 15.25
CA ARG A 316 -19.05 -9.71 15.07
C ARG A 316 -19.47 -11.18 14.99
N VAL A 317 -20.38 -11.58 15.87
CA VAL A 317 -21.02 -12.90 15.79
C VAL A 317 -22.36 -12.74 15.11
N GLY A 318 -22.47 -13.24 13.88
CA GLY A 318 -23.71 -13.25 13.12
C GLY A 318 -24.58 -14.43 13.54
N VAL A 319 -25.90 -14.23 13.58
CA VAL A 319 -26.87 -15.30 13.73
C VAL A 319 -27.70 -15.41 12.46
N GLY A 320 -27.74 -16.58 11.84
CA GLY A 320 -28.35 -16.80 10.52
C GLY A 320 -28.56 -18.28 10.19
N ALA A 321 -28.60 -18.58 8.89
CA ALA A 321 -28.84 -19.92 8.36
C ALA A 321 -27.85 -20.97 8.93
N LYS A 322 -26.62 -20.56 9.23
CA LYS A 322 -25.54 -21.47 9.66
C LYS A 322 -25.36 -21.56 11.17
N SER A 323 -26.20 -20.88 11.94
CA SER A 323 -26.01 -20.75 13.38
C SER A 323 -26.50 -21.95 14.17
N GLY A 324 -25.82 -22.24 15.27
CA GLY A 324 -26.24 -23.23 16.27
C GLY A 324 -26.93 -22.57 17.47
N ALA A 325 -27.55 -23.40 18.33
CA ALA A 325 -28.24 -22.94 19.54
C ALA A 325 -27.34 -22.10 20.47
N ALA A 326 -26.05 -22.43 20.57
CA ALA A 326 -25.09 -21.70 21.40
C ALA A 326 -24.85 -20.25 20.91
N ALA A 327 -24.70 -20.07 19.59
CA ALA A 327 -24.52 -18.75 18.98
C ALA A 327 -25.77 -17.88 19.17
N LEU A 328 -26.96 -18.45 18.95
CA LEU A 328 -28.23 -17.77 19.19
C LEU A 328 -28.39 -17.40 20.68
N ALA A 329 -28.09 -18.31 21.61
CA ALA A 329 -28.16 -18.04 23.05
C ALA A 329 -27.21 -16.91 23.48
N GLN A 330 -25.99 -16.88 22.92
CA GLN A 330 -25.03 -15.80 23.19
C GLN A 330 -25.54 -14.45 22.69
N THR A 331 -26.09 -14.39 21.47
CA THR A 331 -26.65 -13.17 20.90
C THR A 331 -27.87 -12.68 21.69
N LEU A 332 -28.78 -13.58 22.08
CA LEU A 332 -29.92 -13.24 22.93
C LEU A 332 -29.49 -12.63 24.27
N ARG A 333 -28.48 -13.21 24.93
CA ARG A 333 -27.90 -12.65 26.16
C ARG A 333 -27.30 -11.25 25.94
N ARG A 334 -26.58 -11.05 24.84
CA ARG A 334 -26.03 -9.73 24.46
C ARG A 334 -27.14 -8.69 24.28
N LEU A 335 -28.30 -9.11 23.75
CA LEU A 335 -29.49 -8.27 23.58
C LEU A 335 -30.35 -8.14 24.85
N GLY A 336 -29.83 -8.55 26.01
CA GLY A 336 -30.54 -8.45 27.29
C GLY A 336 -31.69 -9.43 27.45
N ARG A 337 -31.75 -10.50 26.64
CA ARG A 337 -32.77 -11.56 26.76
C ARG A 337 -32.23 -12.73 27.56
N GLN A 338 -32.99 -13.17 28.56
CA GLN A 338 -32.65 -14.33 29.39
C GLN A 338 -33.12 -15.67 28.79
N ALA A 339 -33.82 -15.66 27.65
CA ALA A 339 -34.38 -16.86 27.04
C ALA A 339 -33.30 -17.81 26.53
N ARG A 340 -33.36 -19.08 26.94
CA ARG A 340 -32.66 -20.17 26.23
C ARG A 340 -33.41 -20.39 24.91
N PRO A 341 -32.74 -20.33 23.75
CA PRO A 341 -33.42 -20.59 22.49
C PRO A 341 -33.96 -22.02 22.45
N ASP A 342 -35.24 -22.17 22.15
CA ASP A 342 -35.83 -23.47 21.82
C ASP A 342 -35.50 -23.85 20.36
N ALA A 343 -35.83 -25.10 19.99
CA ALA A 343 -35.57 -25.61 18.64
C ALA A 343 -36.35 -24.82 17.57
N GLY A 344 -37.58 -24.40 17.87
CA GLY A 344 -38.44 -23.69 16.92
C GLY A 344 -37.94 -22.28 16.61
N LEU A 345 -37.42 -21.54 17.60
CA LEU A 345 -36.79 -20.24 17.39
C LEU A 345 -35.54 -20.37 16.53
N LEU A 346 -34.71 -21.40 16.79
CA LEU A 346 -33.52 -21.65 15.97
C LEU A 346 -33.90 -21.94 14.50
N GLU A 347 -34.94 -22.73 14.26
CA GLU A 347 -35.45 -22.99 12.91
C GLU A 347 -35.98 -21.72 12.23
N ARG A 348 -36.79 -20.90 12.92
CA ARG A 348 -37.28 -19.61 12.38
C ARG A 348 -36.13 -18.69 12.00
N VAL A 349 -35.13 -18.57 12.86
CA VAL A 349 -33.93 -17.76 12.62
C VAL A 349 -33.14 -18.29 11.42
N ARG A 350 -32.95 -19.61 11.31
CA ARG A 350 -32.26 -20.21 10.17
C ARG A 350 -33.00 -19.99 8.86
N ALA A 351 -34.30 -20.26 8.83
CA ALA A 351 -35.14 -20.06 7.65
C ALA A 351 -35.17 -18.59 7.22
N LEU A 352 -35.23 -17.65 8.16
CA LEU A 352 -35.16 -16.23 7.86
C LEU A 352 -33.78 -15.85 7.29
N GLY A 353 -32.70 -16.37 7.86
CA GLY A 353 -31.34 -16.13 7.37
C GLY A 353 -31.11 -16.68 5.97
N GLU A 354 -31.66 -17.87 5.68
CA GLU A 354 -31.59 -18.50 4.36
C GLU A 354 -32.36 -17.68 3.32
N ARG A 355 -33.59 -17.26 3.66
CA ARG A 355 -34.41 -16.40 2.79
C ARG A 355 -33.76 -15.05 2.49
N LEU A 356 -33.05 -14.46 3.47
CA LEU A 356 -32.38 -13.17 3.31
C LEU A 356 -30.97 -13.29 2.70
N GLY A 357 -30.39 -14.49 2.66
CA GLY A 357 -29.02 -14.73 2.19
C GLY A 357 -27.93 -14.07 3.05
N ARG A 358 -28.25 -13.71 4.30
CA ARG A 358 -27.33 -13.04 5.24
C ARG A 358 -27.67 -13.35 6.71
N PRO A 359 -26.74 -13.12 7.65
CA PRO A 359 -27.07 -13.05 9.06
C PRO A 359 -28.16 -12.02 9.34
N LEU A 360 -29.00 -12.31 10.34
CA LEU A 360 -30.05 -11.43 10.81
C LEU A 360 -29.44 -10.27 11.60
N THR A 361 -30.06 -9.11 11.48
CA THR A 361 -29.83 -7.96 12.36
C THR A 361 -30.44 -8.21 13.73
N ASP A 362 -30.00 -7.46 14.74
CA ASP A 362 -30.53 -7.57 16.10
C ASP A 362 -32.06 -7.34 16.13
N SER A 363 -32.58 -6.41 15.30
CA SER A 363 -34.02 -6.17 15.18
C SER A 363 -34.78 -7.35 14.57
N GLU A 364 -34.21 -8.04 13.59
CA GLU A 364 -34.84 -9.22 12.96
C GLU A 364 -34.83 -10.43 13.90
N ILE A 365 -33.76 -10.59 14.70
CA ILE A 365 -33.70 -11.61 15.75
C ILE A 365 -34.78 -11.36 16.81
N LEU A 366 -34.91 -10.10 17.25
CA LEU A 366 -35.93 -9.70 18.22
C LEU A 366 -37.35 -9.83 17.69
N GLY A 367 -37.58 -9.62 16.38
CA GLY A 367 -38.87 -9.84 15.75
C GLY A 367 -39.22 -11.32 15.51
N ALA A 368 -38.25 -12.23 15.63
CA ALA A 368 -38.45 -13.68 15.50
C ALA A 368 -38.73 -14.38 16.85
N LEU A 369 -38.46 -13.68 17.97
CA LEU A 369 -38.89 -14.04 19.33
C LEU A 369 -40.41 -13.94 19.43
#